data_AF-A0A7C4JR57-F1
#
_entry.id   AF-A0A7C4JR57-F1
#
_cell.length_a   1.000
_cell.length_b   1.000
_cell.length_c   1.000
_cell.angle_alpha   90.00
_cell.angle_beta   90.00
_cell.angle_gamma   90.00
#
_symmetry.space_group_name_H-M   'P 1'
#
loop_
_entity.id
_entity.type
_entity.pdbx_description
1 polymer ?
#
loop_
_entity_poly.entity_id
_entity_poly.type
_entity_poly.pdbx_seq_one_letter_code
_entity_poly.pdbx_strand_id
1 'polypeptide(L)'
;MKNGLIPNVVTDLSEINYNSIDGTLWFGLRIFQFIEFFKDKISERQKNELLQAIKEIITQFLTNSFLPFRIDSEDGFIEIPDNINLALTWMDVVIDGIPITPRYGKPIEISALWYNLLKFSSKYLEEPFIKKYKISSLIRKQKKSFAKYFNGELWADRTYKKEPVFEIRPNYIIALSLPYDIADKTSMIKGLELAKKELLTSYGLRSLSPRHPNFRKNYFGSQYLRDLAYHNGTVWVWLLYPYAEVLKKVYKNKKILKEELNKLVKPFRDMIISGKIASIPELYDGENPYYPKGAHAQFWSVASIYLIEKSLQTLKGVII
;
A
#
# COMPACT_ATOMS: atom_id res chain seq x y z
N MET A 1 -13.76 -16.27 0.59
CA MET A 1 -14.14 -14.88 0.92
C MET A 1 -15.35 -14.95 1.85
N LYS A 2 -15.46 -14.05 2.84
CA LYS A 2 -16.60 -13.98 3.76
C LYS A 2 -17.02 -12.53 3.88
N ASN A 3 -18.29 -12.22 3.66
CA ASN A 3 -18.82 -10.86 3.71
C ASN A 3 -18.02 -9.88 2.83
N GLY A 4 -17.53 -10.32 1.67
CA GLY A 4 -16.70 -9.50 0.78
C GLY A 4 -15.29 -9.22 1.30
N LEU A 5 -14.84 -9.89 2.36
CA LEU A 5 -13.46 -9.82 2.87
C LEU A 5 -12.71 -11.11 2.59
N ILE A 6 -11.43 -10.97 2.24
CA ILE A 6 -10.48 -12.10 2.25
C ILE A 6 -9.76 -12.15 3.60
N PRO A 7 -9.30 -13.32 4.04
CA PRO A 7 -8.54 -13.43 5.27
C PRO A 7 -7.12 -12.87 5.16
N ASN A 8 -6.59 -12.35 6.28
CA ASN A 8 -5.22 -11.84 6.38
C ASN A 8 -4.20 -13.00 6.38
N VAL A 9 -4.53 -14.07 7.12
CA VAL A 9 -3.71 -15.28 7.22
C VAL A 9 -4.58 -16.49 6.92
N VAL A 10 -4.09 -17.38 6.05
CA VAL A 10 -4.69 -18.68 5.77
C VAL A 10 -3.69 -19.74 6.20
N THR A 11 -3.94 -20.34 7.36
CA THR A 11 -3.15 -21.45 7.90
C THR A 11 -4.08 -22.55 8.37
N ASP A 12 -3.67 -23.80 8.24
CA ASP A 12 -4.50 -24.98 8.59
C ASP A 12 -4.80 -25.09 10.10
N LEU A 13 -4.17 -24.27 10.95
CA LEU A 13 -4.12 -24.44 12.41
C LEU A 13 -4.73 -23.30 13.23
N SER A 14 -5.30 -22.25 12.61
CA SER A 14 -5.85 -21.09 13.34
C SER A 14 -7.24 -20.68 12.85
N GLU A 15 -7.98 -19.99 13.71
CA GLU A 15 -9.19 -19.28 13.28
C GLU A 15 -8.84 -18.31 12.13
N ILE A 16 -9.68 -18.32 11.09
CA ILE A 16 -9.48 -17.49 9.91
C ILE A 16 -9.77 -16.03 10.28
N ASN A 17 -8.73 -15.20 10.28
CA ASN A 17 -8.80 -13.79 10.64
C ASN A 17 -9.16 -12.92 9.42
N TYR A 18 -10.27 -12.16 9.50
CA TYR A 18 -10.76 -11.25 8.45
C TYR A 18 -10.45 -9.76 8.72
N ASN A 19 -9.48 -9.46 9.58
CA ASN A 19 -9.10 -8.10 9.98
C ASN A 19 -8.11 -7.44 8.98
N SER A 20 -8.37 -7.54 7.66
CA SER A 20 -7.53 -6.88 6.64
C SER A 20 -8.39 -6.27 5.52
N ILE A 21 -8.52 -4.95 5.56
CA ILE A 21 -9.19 -4.19 4.50
C ILE A 21 -8.25 -4.07 3.30
N ASP A 22 -6.98 -3.76 3.55
CA ASP A 22 -5.96 -3.61 2.52
C ASP A 22 -5.76 -4.90 1.72
N GLY A 23 -5.70 -6.07 2.37
CA GLY A 23 -5.58 -7.36 1.69
C GLY A 23 -6.72 -7.60 0.71
N THR A 24 -7.96 -7.32 1.13
CA THR A 24 -9.16 -7.42 0.28
C THR A 24 -9.09 -6.45 -0.91
N LEU A 25 -8.70 -5.20 -0.67
CA LEU A 25 -8.61 -4.21 -1.74
C LEU A 25 -7.47 -4.52 -2.72
N TRP A 26 -6.31 -4.95 -2.23
CA TRP A 26 -5.20 -5.42 -3.06
C TRP A 26 -5.61 -6.60 -3.92
N PHE A 27 -6.28 -7.59 -3.34
CA PHE A 27 -6.82 -8.74 -4.06
C PHE A 27 -7.77 -8.31 -5.19
N GLY A 28 -8.70 -7.39 -4.91
CA GLY A 28 -9.59 -6.84 -5.93
C GLY A 28 -8.84 -6.15 -7.07
N LEU A 29 -7.79 -5.37 -6.78
CA LEU A 29 -6.94 -4.79 -7.82
C LEU A 29 -6.15 -5.85 -8.60
N ARG A 30 -5.65 -6.90 -7.92
CA ARG A 30 -4.93 -8.00 -8.56
C ARG A 30 -5.82 -8.80 -9.50
N ILE A 31 -7.11 -8.97 -9.20
CA ILE A 31 -8.07 -9.60 -10.12
C ILE A 31 -8.11 -8.87 -11.46
N PHE A 32 -8.25 -7.54 -11.45
CA PHE A 32 -8.29 -6.77 -12.70
C PHE A 32 -6.99 -6.89 -13.49
N GLN A 33 -5.85 -6.81 -12.81
CA GLN A 33 -4.55 -6.98 -13.46
C GLN A 33 -4.32 -8.41 -13.97
N PHE A 34 -4.82 -9.42 -13.25
CA PHE A 34 -4.78 -10.81 -13.68
C PHE A 34 -5.61 -11.01 -14.96
N ILE A 35 -6.82 -10.47 -15.00
CA ILE A 35 -7.68 -10.48 -16.20
C ILE A 35 -6.99 -9.80 -17.37
N GLU A 36 -6.38 -8.63 -17.18
CA GLU A 36 -5.65 -7.92 -18.24
C GLU A 36 -4.42 -8.72 -18.73
N PHE A 37 -3.65 -9.29 -17.82
CA PHE A 37 -2.40 -10.00 -18.13
C PHE A 37 -2.66 -11.35 -18.82
N PHE A 38 -3.70 -12.07 -18.39
CA PHE A 38 -4.05 -13.39 -18.91
C PHE A 38 -5.27 -13.36 -19.85
N LYS A 39 -5.59 -12.20 -20.44
CA LYS A 39 -6.79 -12.00 -21.28
C LYS A 39 -6.98 -13.04 -22.39
N ASP A 40 -5.89 -13.56 -22.96
CA ASP A 40 -5.90 -14.53 -24.06
C ASP A 40 -5.88 -15.99 -23.56
N LYS A 41 -5.80 -16.20 -22.24
CA LYS A 41 -5.65 -17.52 -21.59
C LYS A 41 -6.79 -17.88 -20.65
N ILE A 42 -7.59 -16.90 -20.21
CA ILE A 42 -8.75 -17.15 -19.35
C ILE A 42 -10.01 -17.25 -20.20
N SER A 43 -10.89 -18.19 -19.85
CA SER A 43 -12.22 -18.28 -20.43
C SER A 43 -13.11 -17.13 -19.94
N GLU A 44 -14.14 -16.77 -20.72
CA GLU A 44 -15.15 -15.80 -20.28
C GLU A 44 -15.85 -16.24 -18.98
N ARG A 45 -16.01 -17.56 -18.75
CA ARG A 45 -16.51 -18.09 -17.48
C ARG A 45 -15.61 -17.72 -16.29
N GLN A 46 -14.32 -18.00 -16.37
CA GLN A 46 -13.36 -17.68 -15.31
C GLN A 46 -13.29 -16.17 -15.06
N LYS A 47 -13.29 -15.38 -16.14
CA LYS A 47 -13.36 -13.92 -16.05
C LYS A 47 -14.62 -13.46 -15.32
N ASN A 48 -15.78 -14.02 -15.63
CA ASN A 48 -17.04 -13.69 -14.95
C ASN A 48 -17.04 -14.10 -13.47
N GLU A 49 -16.46 -15.26 -13.12
CA GLU A 49 -16.29 -15.70 -11.72
C GLU A 49 -15.41 -14.71 -10.94
N LEU A 50 -14.30 -14.25 -11.54
CA LEU A 50 -13.43 -13.23 -10.95
C LEU A 50 -14.13 -11.87 -10.78
N LEU A 51 -14.88 -11.42 -11.80
CA LEU A 51 -15.65 -10.17 -11.72
C LEU A 51 -16.80 -10.28 -10.70
N GLN A 52 -17.37 -11.46 -10.49
CA GLN A 52 -18.36 -11.69 -9.46
C GLN A 52 -17.79 -11.51 -8.05
N ALA A 53 -16.54 -11.92 -7.81
CA ALA A 53 -15.87 -11.64 -6.55
C ALA A 53 -15.71 -10.13 -6.31
N ILE A 54 -15.40 -9.35 -7.35
CA ILE A 54 -15.36 -7.88 -7.25
C ILE A 54 -16.74 -7.29 -6.90
N LYS A 55 -17.80 -7.78 -7.56
CA LYS A 55 -19.17 -7.34 -7.26
C LYS A 55 -19.54 -7.63 -5.82
N GLU A 56 -19.13 -8.78 -5.28
CA GLU A 56 -19.36 -9.13 -3.88
C GLU A 56 -18.62 -8.18 -2.93
N ILE A 57 -17.31 -7.93 -3.15
CA ILE A 57 -16.53 -6.96 -2.35
C ILE A 57 -17.24 -5.61 -2.29
N ILE A 58 -17.59 -5.05 -3.46
CA ILE A 58 -18.22 -3.73 -3.55
C ILE A 58 -19.58 -3.71 -2.88
N THR A 59 -20.41 -4.73 -3.14
CA THR A 59 -21.75 -4.83 -2.56
C THR A 59 -21.65 -4.85 -1.04
N GLN A 60 -20.80 -5.72 -0.49
CA GLN A 60 -20.65 -5.88 0.95
C GLN A 60 -20.10 -4.61 1.61
N PHE A 61 -19.06 -3.99 1.03
CA PHE A 61 -18.49 -2.75 1.57
C PHE A 61 -19.52 -1.61 1.61
N LEU A 62 -20.46 -1.58 0.65
CA LEU A 62 -21.48 -0.52 0.56
C LEU A 62 -22.74 -0.80 1.38
N THR A 63 -23.10 -2.07 1.64
CA THR A 63 -24.41 -2.41 2.23
C THR A 63 -24.34 -3.19 3.53
N ASN A 64 -23.20 -3.78 3.89
CA ASN A 64 -23.09 -4.60 5.08
C ASN A 64 -22.67 -3.78 6.31
N SER A 65 -23.64 -3.47 7.17
CA SER A 65 -23.43 -2.70 8.40
C SER A 65 -22.68 -3.46 9.51
N PHE A 66 -22.42 -4.76 9.34
CA PHE A 66 -21.67 -5.57 10.31
C PHE A 66 -20.15 -5.57 10.06
N LEU A 67 -19.69 -4.95 8.98
CA LEU A 67 -18.26 -4.80 8.74
C LEU A 67 -17.64 -3.84 9.77
N PRO A 68 -16.37 -4.03 10.17
CA PRO A 68 -15.70 -3.20 11.17
C PRO A 68 -15.29 -1.81 10.63
N PHE A 69 -15.87 -1.40 9.51
CA PHE A 69 -15.67 -0.12 8.86
C PHE A 69 -16.94 0.26 8.10
N ARG A 70 -17.02 1.52 7.67
CA ARG A 70 -18.16 2.04 6.92
C ARG A 70 -17.70 2.90 5.76
N ILE A 71 -18.59 3.12 4.79
CA ILE A 71 -18.37 4.12 3.73
C ILE A 71 -18.95 5.45 4.21
N ASP A 72 -18.11 6.47 4.30
CA ASP A 72 -18.55 7.82 4.64
C ASP A 72 -19.38 8.40 3.48
N SER A 73 -20.58 8.89 3.78
CA SER A 73 -21.50 9.39 2.76
C SER A 73 -21.10 10.75 2.18
N GLU A 74 -20.30 11.55 2.90
CA GLU A 74 -19.82 12.87 2.48
C GLU A 74 -18.77 12.73 1.37
N ASP A 75 -17.75 11.89 1.58
CA ASP A 75 -16.63 11.76 0.64
C ASP A 75 -16.50 10.40 -0.06
N GLY A 76 -17.24 9.39 0.37
CA GLY A 76 -17.23 8.07 -0.24
C GLY A 76 -16.02 7.19 0.11
N PHE A 77 -15.18 7.61 1.07
CA PHE A 77 -14.05 6.80 1.52
C PHE A 77 -14.45 5.80 2.61
N ILE A 78 -13.63 4.75 2.77
CA ILE A 78 -13.73 3.81 3.88
C ILE A 78 -13.24 4.52 5.14
N GLU A 79 -14.07 4.50 6.18
CA GLU A 79 -13.75 4.99 7.52
C GLU A 79 -13.75 3.82 8.52
N ILE A 80 -12.65 3.72 9.25
CA ILE A 80 -12.42 2.78 10.34
C ILE A 80 -12.77 3.50 11.66
N PRO A 81 -13.82 3.10 12.38
CA PRO A 81 -14.16 3.70 13.67
C PRO A 81 -13.09 3.46 14.73
N ASP A 82 -12.99 4.33 15.74
CA ASP A 82 -12.01 4.23 16.83
C ASP A 82 -12.41 3.28 17.96
N ASN A 83 -13.70 2.91 18.04
CA ASN A 83 -14.25 2.04 19.08
C ASN A 83 -14.13 0.54 18.80
N ILE A 84 -13.56 0.14 17.65
CA ILE A 84 -13.50 -1.29 17.26
C ILE A 84 -12.32 -2.04 17.87
N ASN A 85 -11.26 -1.34 18.30
CA ASN A 85 -10.03 -1.93 18.81
C ASN A 85 -9.38 -2.98 17.85
N LEU A 86 -9.37 -2.70 16.55
CA LEU A 86 -8.82 -3.57 15.51
C LEU A 86 -7.74 -2.85 14.69
N ALA A 87 -6.75 -3.61 14.22
CA ALA A 87 -5.77 -3.16 13.24
C ALA A 87 -6.13 -3.74 11.86
N LEU A 88 -6.64 -2.91 10.95
CA LEU A 88 -7.25 -3.34 9.68
C LEU A 88 -6.42 -3.02 8.43
N THR A 89 -5.18 -2.57 8.61
CA THR A 89 -4.23 -2.18 7.54
C THR A 89 -2.92 -2.92 7.75
N TRP A 90 -2.04 -3.00 6.74
CA TRP A 90 -0.71 -3.62 6.85
C TRP A 90 0.15 -3.20 8.05
N MET A 91 -0.15 -2.07 8.69
CA MET A 91 0.41 -1.71 9.99
C MET A 91 -0.40 -2.37 11.14
N ASP A 92 -0.42 -3.71 11.21
CA ASP A 92 -1.40 -4.52 11.94
C ASP A 92 -0.95 -5.10 13.29
N VAL A 93 0.18 -4.64 13.85
CA VAL A 93 0.67 -5.17 15.13
C VAL A 93 -0.29 -4.91 16.30
N VAL A 94 -0.55 -5.97 17.06
CA VAL A 94 -1.38 -6.00 18.28
C VAL A 94 -0.56 -6.61 19.43
N ILE A 95 -0.51 -5.93 20.57
CA ILE A 95 0.11 -6.45 21.81
C ILE A 95 -0.97 -6.51 22.88
N ASP A 96 -1.13 -7.67 23.52
CA ASP A 96 -2.12 -7.90 24.59
C ASP A 96 -3.54 -7.44 24.21
N GLY A 97 -3.93 -7.67 22.95
CA GLY A 97 -5.23 -7.27 22.40
C GLY A 97 -5.35 -5.79 22.02
N ILE A 98 -4.28 -5.01 22.10
CA ILE A 98 -4.28 -3.58 21.79
C ILE A 98 -3.45 -3.31 20.52
N PRO A 99 -4.04 -2.72 19.46
CA PRO A 99 -3.30 -2.24 18.30
C PRO A 99 -2.23 -1.20 18.69
N ILE A 100 -1.00 -1.39 18.22
CA ILE A 100 0.13 -0.49 18.50
C ILE A 100 0.16 0.70 17.54
N THR A 101 -0.27 0.48 16.31
CA THR A 101 -0.39 1.52 15.28
C THR A 101 -1.82 1.56 14.75
N PRO A 102 -2.82 1.90 15.58
CA PRO A 102 -4.19 1.99 15.11
C PRO A 102 -4.31 3.13 14.10
N ARG A 103 -4.88 2.84 12.92
CA ARG A 103 -5.08 3.82 11.85
C ARG A 103 -6.57 4.12 11.65
N TYR A 104 -7.23 4.46 12.75
CA TYR A 104 -8.63 4.89 12.77
C TYR A 104 -8.87 6.16 11.97
N GLY A 105 -10.10 6.34 11.49
CA GLY A 105 -10.45 7.33 10.48
C GLY A 105 -10.26 6.75 9.09
N LYS A 106 -9.63 7.50 8.18
CA LYS A 106 -9.50 7.14 6.77
C LYS A 106 -8.03 7.07 6.41
N PRO A 107 -7.39 5.89 6.48
CA PRO A 107 -6.03 5.70 6.00
C PRO A 107 -5.89 6.11 4.53
N ILE A 108 -4.81 6.83 4.20
CA ILE A 108 -4.63 7.38 2.85
C ILE A 108 -4.54 6.29 1.78
N GLU A 109 -3.85 5.18 2.08
CA GLU A 109 -3.66 4.08 1.12
C GLU A 109 -4.93 3.24 0.97
N ILE A 110 -5.71 3.02 2.04
CA ILE A 110 -7.05 2.39 1.93
C ILE A 110 -7.97 3.25 1.07
N SER A 111 -7.96 4.57 1.28
CA SER A 111 -8.76 5.52 0.49
C SER A 111 -8.41 5.46 -1.00
N ALA A 112 -7.12 5.43 -1.33
CA ALA A 112 -6.65 5.36 -2.71
C ALA A 112 -6.86 3.96 -3.34
N LEU A 113 -6.71 2.88 -2.56
CA LEU A 113 -7.00 1.50 -2.97
C LEU A 113 -8.48 1.34 -3.32
N TRP A 114 -9.37 1.84 -2.46
CA TRP A 114 -10.81 1.82 -2.69
C TRP A 114 -11.21 2.62 -3.93
N TYR A 115 -10.66 3.84 -4.08
CA TYR A 115 -10.84 4.64 -5.30
C TYR A 115 -10.40 3.87 -6.55
N ASN A 116 -9.23 3.23 -6.51
CA ASN A 116 -8.71 2.44 -7.63
C ASN A 116 -9.61 1.25 -7.95
N LEU A 117 -10.11 0.53 -6.94
CA LEU A 117 -11.02 -0.59 -7.12
C LEU A 117 -12.30 -0.15 -7.84
N LEU A 118 -12.89 0.96 -7.40
CA LEU A 118 -14.07 1.56 -8.04
C LEU A 118 -13.78 2.04 -9.46
N LYS A 119 -12.61 2.65 -9.70
CA LYS A 119 -12.18 3.10 -11.04
C LYS A 119 -12.05 1.93 -12.02
N PHE A 120 -11.37 0.85 -11.63
CA PHE A 120 -11.35 -0.37 -12.45
C PHE A 120 -12.76 -0.92 -12.63
N SER A 121 -13.57 -0.97 -11.58
CA SER A 121 -14.94 -1.48 -11.67
C SER A 121 -15.77 -0.72 -12.70
N SER A 122 -15.65 0.61 -12.76
CA SER A 122 -16.32 1.43 -13.78
C SER A 122 -15.90 1.13 -15.23
N LYS A 123 -14.74 0.48 -15.45
CA LYS A 123 -14.26 0.02 -16.76
C LYS A 123 -14.70 -1.41 -17.09
N TYR A 124 -14.83 -2.28 -16.09
CA TYR A 124 -14.96 -3.73 -16.27
C TYR A 124 -16.33 -4.31 -15.94
N LEU A 125 -17.12 -3.64 -15.09
CA LEU A 125 -18.45 -4.11 -14.69
C LEU A 125 -19.53 -3.44 -15.52
N GLU A 126 -20.66 -4.12 -15.64
CA GLU A 126 -21.79 -3.65 -16.43
C GLU A 126 -22.46 -2.39 -15.85
N GLU A 127 -22.95 -1.52 -16.74
CA GLU A 127 -23.61 -0.26 -16.40
C GLU A 127 -24.73 -0.37 -15.34
N PRO A 128 -25.61 -1.39 -15.37
CA PRO A 128 -26.62 -1.58 -14.31
C PRO A 128 -26.01 -1.68 -12.91
N PHE A 129 -24.88 -2.38 -12.75
CA PHE A 129 -24.19 -2.50 -11.46
C PHE A 129 -23.59 -1.16 -11.02
N ILE A 130 -22.93 -0.45 -11.95
CA ILE A 130 -22.35 0.87 -11.70
C ILE A 130 -23.41 1.87 -11.23
N LYS A 131 -24.59 1.88 -11.88
CA LYS A 131 -25.71 2.76 -11.53
C LYS A 131 -26.35 2.40 -10.20
N LYS A 132 -26.62 1.10 -9.96
CA LYS A 132 -27.23 0.60 -8.71
C LYS A 132 -26.45 1.09 -7.47
N TYR A 133 -25.13 0.97 -7.51
CA TYR A 133 -24.25 1.33 -6.40
C TYR A 133 -23.66 2.75 -6.48
N LYS A 134 -24.13 3.56 -7.44
CA LYS A 134 -23.70 4.97 -7.64
C LYS A 134 -22.17 5.12 -7.70
N ILE A 135 -21.46 4.16 -8.30
CA ILE A 135 -19.99 4.09 -8.31
C ILE A 135 -19.37 5.36 -8.90
N SER A 136 -19.90 5.85 -10.03
CA SER A 136 -19.44 7.09 -10.66
C SER A 136 -19.59 8.33 -9.76
N SER A 137 -20.58 8.33 -8.86
CA SER A 137 -20.75 9.40 -7.87
C SER A 137 -19.68 9.34 -6.79
N LEU A 138 -19.41 8.14 -6.25
CA LEU A 138 -18.35 7.91 -5.26
C LEU A 138 -16.98 8.35 -5.79
N ILE A 139 -16.62 7.92 -7.00
CA ILE A 139 -15.34 8.28 -7.65
C ILE A 139 -15.17 9.81 -7.73
N ARG A 140 -16.23 10.56 -8.07
CA ARG A 140 -16.17 12.03 -8.14
C ARG A 140 -15.99 12.67 -6.76
N LYS A 141 -16.72 12.20 -5.75
CA LYS A 141 -16.58 12.67 -4.37
C LYS A 141 -15.18 12.42 -3.83
N GLN A 142 -14.68 11.19 -3.98
CA GLN A 142 -13.36 10.77 -3.55
C GLN A 142 -12.26 11.63 -4.19
N LYS A 143 -12.33 11.84 -5.51
CA LYS A 143 -11.35 12.67 -6.22
C LYS A 143 -11.31 14.10 -5.68
N LYS A 144 -12.46 14.70 -5.37
CA LYS A 144 -12.54 16.05 -4.78
C LYS A 144 -11.98 16.05 -3.34
N SER A 145 -12.40 15.09 -2.52
CA SER A 145 -12.06 15.04 -1.11
C SER A 145 -10.62 14.62 -0.83
N PHE A 146 -9.95 13.93 -1.77
CA PHE A 146 -8.57 13.50 -1.59
C PHE A 146 -7.57 14.66 -1.40
N ALA A 147 -7.91 15.86 -1.88
CA ALA A 147 -7.10 17.06 -1.65
C ALA A 147 -6.86 17.35 -0.15
N LYS A 148 -7.75 16.89 0.75
CA LYS A 148 -7.58 17.05 2.21
C LYS A 148 -6.35 16.34 2.77
N TYR A 149 -5.84 15.32 2.08
CA TYR A 149 -4.64 14.59 2.51
C TYR A 149 -3.34 15.36 2.27
N PHE A 150 -3.36 16.48 1.54
CA PHE A 150 -2.15 17.22 1.17
C PHE A 150 -2.34 18.71 1.42
N ASN A 151 -1.46 19.31 2.22
CA ASN A 151 -1.52 20.74 2.54
C ASN A 151 -0.61 21.61 1.65
N GLY A 152 -0.02 21.05 0.59
CA GLY A 152 0.98 21.72 -0.25
C GLY A 152 2.43 21.34 0.06
N GLU A 153 2.69 20.83 1.27
CA GLU A 153 4.04 20.43 1.72
C GLU A 153 4.07 19.00 2.29
N LEU A 154 3.12 18.67 3.16
CA LEU A 154 3.03 17.41 3.87
C LEU A 154 1.85 16.58 3.40
N TRP A 155 2.04 15.27 3.43
CA TRP A 155 1.00 14.28 3.22
C TRP A 155 0.53 13.73 4.56
N ALA A 156 -0.78 13.77 4.79
CA ALA A 156 -1.41 13.15 5.95
C ALA A 156 -1.39 11.63 5.82
N ASP A 157 -1.12 10.92 6.91
CA ASP A 157 -1.21 9.46 6.96
C ASP A 157 -2.66 8.98 6.85
N ARG A 158 -3.57 9.77 7.45
CA ARG A 158 -5.00 9.51 7.49
C ARG A 158 -5.75 10.82 7.73
N THR A 159 -7.06 10.82 7.49
CA THR A 159 -7.96 11.82 8.09
C THR A 159 -8.69 11.20 9.27
N TYR A 160 -8.79 11.90 10.39
CA TYR A 160 -9.45 11.44 11.60
C TYR A 160 -10.34 12.56 12.14
N LYS A 161 -11.60 12.25 12.46
CA LYS A 161 -12.60 13.25 12.90
C LYS A 161 -12.65 14.48 11.97
N LYS A 162 -12.62 14.22 10.65
CA LYS A 162 -12.61 15.19 9.54
C LYS A 162 -11.32 16.01 9.37
N GLU A 163 -10.34 15.86 10.23
CA GLU A 163 -9.06 16.58 10.17
C GLU A 163 -7.93 15.69 9.63
N PRO A 164 -6.99 16.24 8.83
CA PRO A 164 -5.80 15.52 8.40
C PRO A 164 -4.82 15.29 9.57
N VAL A 165 -4.28 14.08 9.67
CA VAL A 165 -3.25 13.71 10.66
C VAL A 165 -1.90 13.57 9.96
N PHE A 166 -1.01 14.55 10.18
CA PHE A 166 0.31 14.62 9.56
C PHE A 166 1.38 13.84 10.33
N GLU A 167 1.19 12.53 10.43
CA GLU A 167 2.27 11.60 10.76
C GLU A 167 3.01 11.23 9.48
N ILE A 168 4.25 11.69 9.29
CA ILE A 168 4.99 11.40 8.05
C ILE A 168 5.32 9.91 8.01
N ARG A 169 4.52 9.16 7.26
CA ARG A 169 4.56 7.71 7.05
C ARG A 169 4.53 7.38 5.56
N PRO A 170 5.02 6.22 5.11
CA PRO A 170 5.15 5.92 3.68
C PRO A 170 3.81 5.59 2.99
N ASN A 171 2.70 5.60 3.72
CA ASN A 171 1.38 5.21 3.20
C ASN A 171 0.91 6.11 2.04
N TYR A 172 1.29 7.39 2.03
CA TYR A 172 1.00 8.25 0.87
C TYR A 172 1.77 7.80 -0.38
N ILE A 173 2.98 7.23 -0.26
CA ILE A 173 3.69 6.67 -1.42
C ILE A 173 2.94 5.47 -1.98
N ILE A 174 2.35 4.62 -1.13
CA ILE A 174 1.47 3.54 -1.58
C ILE A 174 0.29 4.13 -2.35
N ALA A 175 -0.42 5.11 -1.78
CA ALA A 175 -1.55 5.76 -2.42
C ALA A 175 -1.21 6.35 -3.80
N LEU A 176 -0.09 7.06 -3.91
CA LEU A 176 0.38 7.69 -5.14
C LEU A 176 0.88 6.68 -6.18
N SER A 177 1.27 5.47 -5.77
CA SER A 177 1.77 4.42 -6.67
C SER A 177 0.69 3.73 -7.50
N LEU A 178 -0.58 3.79 -7.07
CA LEU A 178 -1.67 2.98 -7.65
C LEU A 178 -2.04 3.35 -9.10
N PRO A 179 -2.55 2.43 -9.92
CA PRO A 179 -2.71 2.64 -11.37
C PRO A 179 -3.53 3.87 -11.79
N TYR A 180 -4.63 4.16 -11.10
CA TYR A 180 -5.43 5.37 -11.30
C TYR A 180 -4.99 6.45 -10.32
N ASP A 181 -4.42 7.51 -10.89
CA ASP A 181 -3.94 8.67 -10.16
C ASP A 181 -5.12 9.43 -9.52
N ILE A 182 -5.09 9.52 -8.19
CA ILE A 182 -6.04 10.31 -7.41
C ILE A 182 -5.51 11.71 -7.08
N ALA A 183 -4.19 11.89 -7.13
CA ALA A 183 -3.50 13.18 -6.96
C ALA A 183 -2.85 13.64 -8.27
N ASP A 184 -2.59 14.94 -8.38
CA ASP A 184 -1.89 15.50 -9.53
C ASP A 184 -0.38 15.28 -9.45
N LYS A 185 0.29 15.54 -10.58
CA LYS A 185 1.73 15.31 -10.74
C LYS A 185 2.60 16.22 -9.86
N THR A 186 2.19 17.46 -9.60
CA THR A 186 2.93 18.39 -8.74
C THR A 186 2.92 17.88 -7.31
N SER A 187 1.76 17.42 -6.83
CA SER A 187 1.61 16.78 -5.52
C SER A 187 2.47 15.50 -5.42
N MET A 188 2.55 14.69 -6.47
CA MET A 188 3.44 13.50 -6.49
C MET A 188 4.92 13.84 -6.35
N ILE A 189 5.38 14.90 -7.02
CA ILE A 189 6.77 15.37 -6.91
C ILE A 189 7.07 15.75 -5.47
N LYS A 190 6.17 16.49 -4.81
CA LYS A 190 6.29 16.85 -3.38
C LYS A 190 6.30 15.61 -2.48
N GLY A 191 5.50 14.59 -2.81
CA GLY A 191 5.54 13.30 -2.12
C GLY A 191 6.91 12.62 -2.22
N LEU A 192 7.51 12.57 -3.41
CA LEU A 192 8.86 11.98 -3.59
C LEU A 192 9.94 12.78 -2.85
N GLU A 193 9.87 14.11 -2.88
CA GLU A 193 10.79 15.00 -2.14
C GLU A 193 10.69 14.72 -0.63
N LEU A 194 9.47 14.66 -0.09
CA LEU A 194 9.23 14.37 1.32
C LEU A 194 9.73 12.98 1.70
N ALA A 195 9.41 11.96 0.90
CA ALA A 195 9.86 10.59 1.16
C ALA A 195 11.39 10.50 1.12
N LYS A 196 12.04 11.13 0.14
CA LYS A 196 13.50 11.16 0.03
C LYS A 196 14.16 11.82 1.24
N LYS A 197 13.54 12.88 1.77
CA LYS A 197 14.04 13.63 2.93
C LYS A 197 13.84 12.90 4.26
N GLU A 198 12.70 12.25 4.44
CA GLU A 198 12.24 11.79 5.77
C GLU A 198 12.22 10.27 5.93
N LEU A 199 12.06 9.51 4.83
CA LEU A 199 11.71 8.09 4.90
C LEU A 199 12.68 7.18 4.14
N LEU A 200 13.17 7.59 2.97
CA LEU A 200 13.99 6.76 2.10
C LEU A 200 15.37 6.50 2.72
N THR A 201 15.81 5.25 2.59
CA THR A 201 17.13 4.77 2.99
C THR A 201 17.74 3.94 1.87
N SER A 202 18.96 3.46 2.05
CA SER A 202 19.60 2.52 1.13
C SER A 202 18.87 1.19 0.96
N TYR A 203 17.98 0.81 1.89
CA TYR A 203 17.35 -0.51 1.91
C TYR A 203 15.82 -0.50 1.89
N GLY A 204 15.18 0.67 1.91
CA GLY A 204 13.73 0.76 2.01
C GLY A 204 13.25 2.11 2.52
N LEU A 205 11.95 2.18 2.82
CA LEU A 205 11.35 3.35 3.45
C LEU A 205 11.08 3.07 4.93
N ARG A 206 11.38 4.04 5.80
CA ARG A 206 10.97 4.04 7.20
C ARG A 206 9.45 4.06 7.30
N SER A 207 8.91 3.29 8.23
CA SER A 207 7.46 3.26 8.54
C SER A 207 6.95 4.52 9.24
N LEU A 208 7.85 5.34 9.78
CA LEU A 208 7.58 6.62 10.45
C LEU A 208 8.83 7.52 10.36
N SER A 209 8.64 8.84 10.18
CA SER A 209 9.76 9.80 10.17
C SER A 209 10.55 9.77 11.49
N PRO A 210 11.90 9.84 11.43
CA PRO A 210 12.77 9.97 12.61
C PRO A 210 12.48 11.17 13.51
N ARG A 211 11.76 12.18 13.00
CA ARG A 211 11.39 13.40 13.73
C ARG A 211 10.15 13.22 14.62
N HIS A 212 9.43 12.12 14.44
CA HIS A 212 8.23 11.85 15.22
C HIS A 212 8.60 11.31 16.62
N PRO A 213 7.96 11.76 17.72
CA PRO A 213 8.31 11.34 19.08
C PRO A 213 8.17 9.83 19.32
N ASN A 214 7.21 9.18 18.63
CA ASN A 214 7.02 7.73 18.71
C ASN A 214 8.01 6.92 17.87
N PHE A 215 8.97 7.57 17.20
CA PHE A 215 9.95 6.88 16.37
C PHE A 215 10.84 5.96 17.20
N ARG A 216 10.88 4.68 16.82
CA ARG A 216 11.71 3.64 17.40
C ARG A 216 12.89 3.37 16.48
N LYS A 217 14.07 3.69 16.99
CA LYS A 217 15.35 3.61 16.28
C LYS A 217 15.73 2.19 15.88
N ASN A 218 15.46 1.21 16.76
CA ASN A 218 15.97 -0.15 16.62
C ASN A 218 14.85 -1.17 16.72
N TYR A 219 14.88 -2.17 15.83
CA TYR A 219 14.09 -3.39 15.89
C TYR A 219 14.96 -4.47 16.55
N PHE A 220 14.98 -4.48 17.88
CA PHE A 220 15.84 -5.36 18.67
C PHE A 220 15.26 -5.64 20.06
N GLY A 221 15.72 -6.72 20.72
CA GLY A 221 15.31 -7.09 22.06
C GLY A 221 14.16 -8.10 22.08
N SER A 222 13.31 -8.01 23.11
CA SER A 222 12.15 -8.89 23.27
C SER A 222 11.12 -8.72 22.15
N GLN A 223 10.21 -9.69 22.00
CA GLN A 223 9.09 -9.62 21.05
C GLN A 223 8.31 -8.31 21.22
N TYR A 224 7.98 -7.95 22.46
CA TYR A 224 7.33 -6.69 22.81
C TYR A 224 8.05 -5.44 22.25
N LEU A 225 9.37 -5.34 22.45
CA LEU A 225 10.14 -4.18 21.96
C LEU A 225 10.19 -4.13 20.43
N ARG A 226 10.29 -5.30 19.80
CA ARG A 226 10.26 -5.44 18.34
C ARG A 226 8.90 -5.02 17.76
N ASP A 227 7.81 -5.48 18.37
CA ASP A 227 6.44 -5.13 17.97
C ASP A 227 6.17 -3.62 18.09
N LEU A 228 6.65 -2.98 19.17
CA LEU A 228 6.59 -1.53 19.31
C LEU A 228 7.31 -0.77 18.19
N ALA A 229 8.40 -1.33 17.65
CA ALA A 229 9.22 -0.72 16.60
C ALA A 229 8.76 -1.06 15.16
N TYR A 230 8.04 -2.16 14.98
CA TYR A 230 7.76 -2.80 13.69
C TYR A 230 7.13 -1.84 12.65
N HIS A 231 6.19 -1.00 13.09
CA HIS A 231 5.57 0.03 12.25
C HIS A 231 5.83 1.47 12.74
N ASN A 232 6.77 1.67 13.67
CA ASN A 232 7.07 2.99 14.22
C ASN A 232 8.52 3.41 13.98
N GLY A 233 9.11 3.04 12.85
CA GLY A 233 10.44 3.54 12.46
C GLY A 233 11.24 2.55 11.63
N THR A 234 10.98 1.25 11.81
CA THR A 234 11.57 0.16 11.02
C THR A 234 11.48 0.44 9.52
N VAL A 235 12.54 0.08 8.81
CA VAL A 235 12.68 0.24 7.36
C VAL A 235 12.13 -0.98 6.65
N TRP A 236 11.20 -0.78 5.73
CA TRP A 236 10.55 -1.83 4.97
C TRP A 236 11.03 -1.86 3.53
N VAL A 237 11.50 -3.02 3.07
CA VAL A 237 12.10 -3.18 1.73
C VAL A 237 11.04 -3.15 0.64
N TRP A 238 9.86 -3.76 0.86
CA TRP A 238 8.83 -3.85 -0.17
C TRP A 238 8.29 -2.48 -0.61
N LEU A 239 8.39 -1.46 0.24
CA LEU A 239 7.98 -0.08 -0.07
C LEU A 239 8.82 0.59 -1.17
N LEU A 240 9.98 0.01 -1.53
CA LEU A 240 10.76 0.46 -2.68
C LEU A 240 9.98 0.34 -3.99
N TYR A 241 9.10 -0.67 -4.13
CA TYR A 241 8.33 -0.83 -5.35
C TYR A 241 7.25 0.24 -5.51
N PRO A 242 6.38 0.53 -4.52
CA PRO A 242 5.51 1.71 -4.56
C PRO A 242 6.28 3.01 -4.85
N TYR A 243 7.44 3.22 -4.22
CA TYR A 243 8.28 4.39 -4.49
C TYR A 243 8.75 4.45 -5.95
N ALA A 244 9.21 3.32 -6.50
CA ALA A 244 9.60 3.18 -7.90
C ALA A 244 8.45 3.45 -8.89
N GLU A 245 7.23 3.02 -8.58
CA GLU A 245 6.06 3.31 -9.40
C GLU A 245 5.73 4.81 -9.42
N VAL A 246 5.89 5.52 -8.29
CA VAL A 246 5.74 6.99 -8.27
C VAL A 246 6.85 7.67 -9.08
N LEU A 247 8.11 7.19 -9.00
CA LEU A 247 9.21 7.69 -9.86
C LEU A 247 8.86 7.56 -11.35
N LYS A 248 8.30 6.42 -11.78
CA LYS A 248 7.90 6.17 -13.17
C LYS A 248 6.83 7.14 -13.67
N LYS A 249 5.91 7.57 -12.81
CA LYS A 249 4.88 8.58 -13.15
C LYS A 249 5.45 9.98 -13.25
N VAL A 250 6.44 10.28 -12.40
CA VAL A 250 7.04 11.62 -12.30
C VAL A 250 8.08 11.85 -13.41
N TYR A 251 9.04 10.95 -13.57
CA TYR A 251 10.15 11.13 -14.49
C TYR A 251 9.81 10.67 -15.91
N LYS A 252 9.67 11.63 -16.82
CA LYS A 252 9.54 11.37 -18.27
C LYS A 252 10.90 11.05 -18.93
N ASN A 253 11.99 11.60 -18.39
CA ASN A 253 13.33 11.33 -18.89
C ASN A 253 13.76 9.92 -18.47
N LYS A 254 13.85 9.01 -19.45
CA LYS A 254 14.19 7.60 -19.21
C LYS A 254 15.58 7.39 -18.62
N LYS A 255 16.54 8.28 -18.90
CA LYS A 255 17.90 8.20 -18.33
C LYS A 255 17.86 8.52 -16.83
N ILE A 256 17.24 9.63 -16.45
CA ILE A 256 17.07 10.01 -15.04
C ILE A 256 16.27 8.93 -14.29
N LEU A 257 15.18 8.44 -14.89
CA LEU A 257 14.39 7.36 -14.29
C LEU A 257 15.24 6.09 -14.08
N LYS A 258 16.04 5.69 -15.08
CA LYS A 258 16.92 4.53 -14.98
C LYS A 258 17.95 4.70 -13.85
N GLU A 259 18.54 5.88 -13.70
CA GLU A 259 19.48 6.18 -12.61
C GLU A 259 18.81 6.09 -11.23
N GLU A 260 17.63 6.69 -11.06
CA GLU A 260 16.89 6.64 -9.79
C GLU A 260 16.46 5.21 -9.45
N LEU A 261 15.92 4.45 -10.40
CA LEU A 261 15.55 3.04 -10.18
C LEU A 261 16.77 2.17 -9.85
N ASN A 262 17.90 2.38 -10.53
CA ASN A 262 19.13 1.64 -10.28
C ASN A 262 19.66 1.89 -8.86
N LYS A 263 19.54 3.12 -8.32
CA LYS A 263 19.93 3.43 -6.94
C LYS A 263 19.15 2.60 -5.91
N LEU A 264 17.87 2.31 -6.15
CA LEU A 264 17.03 1.55 -5.22
C LEU A 264 17.45 0.08 -5.11
N VAL A 265 17.88 -0.53 -6.21
CA VAL A 265 18.18 -1.99 -6.26
C VAL A 265 19.66 -2.31 -6.16
N LYS A 266 20.55 -1.36 -6.46
CA LYS A 266 22.00 -1.58 -6.45
C LYS A 266 22.51 -2.21 -5.15
N PRO A 267 22.13 -1.76 -3.94
CA PRO A 267 22.62 -2.37 -2.71
C PRO A 267 22.31 -3.87 -2.62
N PHE A 268 21.08 -4.27 -2.96
CA PHE A 268 20.65 -5.66 -2.96
C PHE A 268 21.34 -6.48 -4.04
N ARG A 269 21.44 -5.94 -5.25
CA ARG A 269 22.12 -6.58 -6.38
C ARG A 269 23.58 -6.88 -6.03
N ASP A 270 24.29 -5.91 -5.48
CA ASP A 270 25.69 -6.05 -5.11
C ASP A 270 25.88 -7.11 -4.00
N MET A 271 24.99 -7.13 -3.00
CA MET A 271 25.04 -8.13 -1.93
C MET A 271 24.73 -9.55 -2.43
N ILE A 272 23.81 -9.71 -3.39
CA ILE A 272 23.52 -11.02 -4.00
C ILE A 272 24.70 -11.48 -4.87
N ILE A 273 25.21 -10.62 -5.77
CA ILE A 273 26.31 -10.98 -6.68
C ILE A 273 27.59 -11.31 -5.91
N SER A 274 27.87 -10.58 -4.83
CA SER A 274 29.04 -10.85 -3.98
C SER A 274 28.86 -12.06 -3.04
N GLY A 275 27.69 -12.70 -3.02
CA GLY A 275 27.40 -13.85 -2.15
C GLY A 275 27.21 -13.48 -0.67
N LYS A 276 27.04 -12.19 -0.34
CA LYS A 276 26.82 -11.72 1.04
C LYS A 276 25.42 -12.06 1.57
N ILE A 277 24.43 -12.14 0.69
CA ILE A 277 23.06 -12.55 1.03
C ILE A 277 22.54 -13.55 -0.02
N ALA A 278 21.73 -14.51 0.43
CA ALA A 278 21.06 -15.47 -0.45
C ALA A 278 19.63 -15.05 -0.85
N SER A 279 19.02 -14.11 -0.10
CA SER A 279 17.67 -13.61 -0.35
C SER A 279 17.52 -12.19 0.19
N ILE A 280 16.36 -11.57 -0.08
CA ILE A 280 16.04 -10.22 0.38
C ILE A 280 15.27 -10.29 1.70
N PRO A 281 15.75 -9.63 2.76
CA PRO A 281 15.10 -9.63 4.06
C PRO A 281 13.80 -8.82 4.05
N GLU A 282 13.00 -9.02 5.08
CA GLU A 282 11.78 -8.28 5.32
C GLU A 282 12.04 -6.79 5.61
N LEU A 283 12.94 -6.51 6.56
CA LEU A 283 13.08 -5.19 7.16
C LEU A 283 14.48 -4.93 7.74
N TYR A 284 14.74 -3.67 8.09
CA TYR A 284 15.98 -3.18 8.71
C TYR A 284 15.68 -2.17 9.83
N ASP A 285 16.67 -1.88 10.68
CA ASP A 285 16.54 -0.89 11.77
C ASP A 285 16.17 0.52 11.27
N GLY A 286 15.44 1.25 12.12
CA GLY A 286 14.90 2.56 11.82
C GLY A 286 15.91 3.70 11.84
N GLU A 287 16.95 3.71 12.66
CA GLU A 287 17.95 4.80 12.61
C GLU A 287 19.10 4.43 11.66
N ASN A 288 19.65 3.24 11.89
CA ASN A 288 20.88 2.74 11.30
C ASN A 288 20.64 1.38 10.64
N PRO A 289 20.14 1.32 9.39
CA PRO A 289 19.71 0.07 8.75
C PRO A 289 20.90 -0.76 8.24
N TYR A 290 21.92 -1.03 9.07
CA TYR A 290 23.14 -1.73 8.65
C TYR A 290 22.93 -3.24 8.46
N TYR A 291 22.07 -3.84 9.28
CA TYR A 291 21.88 -5.29 9.31
C TYR A 291 20.44 -5.68 9.00
N PRO A 292 20.24 -6.78 8.24
CA PRO A 292 18.91 -7.30 7.98
C PRO A 292 18.25 -7.79 9.28
N LYS A 293 16.93 -7.62 9.36
CA LYS A 293 16.09 -7.99 10.50
C LYS A 293 14.81 -8.69 9.99
N GLY A 294 14.01 -9.23 10.91
CA GLY A 294 12.77 -9.95 10.55
C GLY A 294 13.07 -11.21 9.74
N ALA A 295 12.14 -11.60 8.86
CA ALA A 295 12.34 -12.76 8.00
C ALA A 295 13.53 -12.54 7.04
N HIS A 296 14.46 -13.50 6.98
CA HIS A 296 15.66 -13.43 6.13
C HIS A 296 15.35 -13.49 4.62
N ALA A 297 14.24 -14.14 4.26
CA ALA A 297 13.77 -14.31 2.88
C ALA A 297 12.27 -14.01 2.84
N GLN A 298 11.91 -12.78 2.45
CA GLN A 298 10.52 -12.35 2.50
C GLN A 298 9.96 -12.07 1.11
N PHE A 299 8.85 -12.73 0.76
CA PHE A 299 8.29 -12.74 -0.58
C PHE A 299 8.06 -11.33 -1.14
N TRP A 300 7.41 -10.44 -0.39
CA TRP A 300 7.13 -9.08 -0.86
C TRP A 300 8.40 -8.25 -1.10
N SER A 301 9.48 -8.54 -0.37
CA SER A 301 10.74 -7.82 -0.49
C SER A 301 11.47 -8.29 -1.75
N VAL A 302 11.52 -9.62 -1.96
CA VAL A 302 12.06 -10.23 -3.18
C VAL A 302 11.29 -9.75 -4.41
N ALA A 303 9.95 -9.79 -4.36
CA ALA A 303 9.09 -9.35 -5.45
C ALA A 303 9.28 -7.86 -5.77
N SER A 304 9.40 -7.00 -4.75
CA SER A 304 9.68 -5.57 -4.92
C SER A 304 10.97 -5.34 -5.72
N ILE A 305 12.09 -5.93 -5.30
CA ILE A 305 13.37 -5.79 -6.00
C ILE A 305 13.30 -6.38 -7.41
N TYR A 306 12.70 -7.57 -7.57
CA TYR A 306 12.52 -8.21 -8.87
C TYR A 306 11.73 -7.34 -9.86
N LEU A 307 10.64 -6.71 -9.43
CA LEU A 307 9.81 -5.87 -10.30
C LEU A 307 10.53 -4.58 -10.72
N ILE A 308 11.36 -4.01 -9.84
CA ILE A 308 12.19 -2.85 -10.18
C ILE A 308 13.29 -3.26 -11.16
N GLU A 309 13.97 -4.39 -10.94
CA GLU A 309 14.96 -4.94 -11.88
C GLU A 309 14.35 -5.21 -13.26
N LYS A 310 13.15 -5.81 -13.30
CA LYS A 310 12.41 -6.03 -14.55
C LYS A 310 12.10 -4.70 -15.25
N SER A 311 11.75 -3.66 -14.49
CA SER A 311 11.53 -2.31 -15.04
C SER A 311 12.82 -1.70 -15.59
N LEU A 312 13.98 -1.94 -14.98
CA LEU A 312 15.28 -1.52 -15.51
C LEU A 312 15.63 -2.23 -16.82
N GLN A 313 15.25 -3.51 -16.98
CA GLN A 313 15.48 -4.26 -18.21
C GLN A 313 14.77 -3.64 -19.42
N THR A 314 13.55 -3.11 -19.24
CA THR A 314 12.81 -2.43 -20.31
C THR A 314 13.42 -1.06 -20.68
N LEU A 315 14.34 -0.54 -19.85
CA LEU A 315 15.09 0.70 -20.07
C LEU A 315 16.53 0.46 -20.59
N LYS A 316 16.93 -0.80 -20.87
CA LYS A 316 18.33 -1.16 -21.24
C LYS A 316 18.87 -0.50 -22.51
N GLY A 317 18.01 0.01 -23.42
CA GLY A 317 18.43 0.77 -24.61
C GLY A 317 18.79 2.24 -24.37
N VAL A 318 18.71 2.73 -23.13
CA VAL A 318 19.07 4.12 -22.77
C VAL A 318 20.51 4.12 -22.26
N ILE A 319 21.44 4.65 -23.06
CA ILE A 319 22.84 4.84 -22.67
C ILE A 319 22.88 5.90 -21.56
N ILE A 320 23.58 5.58 -20.46
CA ILE A 320 23.86 6.51 -19.37
C ILE A 320 25.03 7.37 -19.81
#